data_AF-A0A1A0LHV9-F1
#
_entry.id   AF-A0A1A0LHV9-F1
#
_cell.length_a   1.000
_cell.length_b   1.000
_cell.length_c   1.000
_cell.angle_alpha   90.00
_cell.angle_beta   90.00
_cell.angle_gamma   90.00
#
_symmetry.space_group_name_H-M   'P 1'
#
loop_
_entity.id
_entity.type
_entity.pdbx_description
1 polymer ?
#
loop_
_entity_poly.entity_id
_entity_poly.type
_entity_poly.pdbx_seq_one_letter_code
_entity_poly.pdbx_strand_id
1 'polypeptide(L)'
;MQTEVVDRFPAPVDHPAAQQLLLRTLRLNCLTRDYAELWDALYEKEFTNDSWTASFGSLLDPLGVSARKWTMKTPLRTDFERRAALVEIDALSALMLGVTAEHLALMFRAQFPVLRKYEYEMYFDWNGRKIAKDHHAQGVHQQKDDYKLLQAWMNGEECGDLLERYTPFAPDDDHEEPWFYKPDREAEMRAAYADFEQRLATGE
;
A
#
# COMPACT_ATOMS: atom_id res chain seq x y z
N MET A 1 35.85 9.25 15.08
CA MET A 1 34.64 8.41 15.12
C MET A 1 34.65 7.56 13.86
N GLN A 2 34.64 6.24 13.98
CA GLN A 2 34.74 5.35 12.83
C GLN A 2 33.37 5.33 12.16
N THR A 3 33.26 5.86 10.94
CA THR A 3 32.03 5.84 10.14
C THR A 3 31.63 4.40 9.92
N GLU A 4 30.50 3.97 10.49
CA GLU A 4 29.99 2.61 10.32
C GLU A 4 29.51 2.41 8.88
N VAL A 5 29.39 1.16 8.43
CA VAL A 5 28.90 0.85 7.07
C VAL A 5 27.50 1.44 6.85
N VAL A 6 26.69 1.53 7.91
CA VAL A 6 25.36 2.15 7.92
C VAL A 6 25.42 3.62 7.52
N ASP A 7 26.40 4.38 8.00
CA ASP A 7 26.55 5.81 7.72
C ASP A 7 26.87 6.12 6.25
N ARG A 8 27.19 5.09 5.45
CA ARG A 8 27.46 5.22 4.00
C ARG A 8 26.24 4.96 3.13
N PHE A 9 25.13 4.48 3.70
CA PHE A 9 23.91 4.29 2.94
C PHE A 9 23.26 5.66 2.64
N PRO A 10 22.72 5.87 1.43
CA PRO A 10 21.97 7.07 1.09
C PRO A 10 20.60 7.03 1.77
N ALA A 11 20.57 7.21 3.09
CA ALA A 11 19.38 7.24 3.90
C ALA A 11 19.20 8.66 4.46
N PRO A 12 18.42 9.53 3.79
CA PRO A 12 18.19 10.90 4.24
C PRO A 12 17.19 10.91 5.41
N VAL A 13 17.62 10.38 6.57
CA VAL A 13 16.77 10.22 7.76
C VAL A 13 16.36 11.55 8.40
N ASP A 14 17.10 12.62 8.13
CA ASP A 14 16.77 13.99 8.54
C ASP A 14 15.74 14.67 7.60
N HIS A 15 15.30 13.98 6.54
CA HIS A 15 14.31 14.51 5.62
C HIS A 15 12.95 14.65 6.32
N PRO A 16 12.20 15.75 6.11
CA PRO A 16 10.89 15.95 6.76
C PRO A 16 9.87 14.83 6.51
N ALA A 17 10.01 14.12 5.37
CA ALA A 17 9.16 12.96 5.02
C ALA A 17 9.51 11.65 5.75
N ALA A 18 10.57 11.64 6.58
CA ALA A 18 11.06 10.42 7.22
C ALA A 18 10.03 9.81 8.19
N GLN A 19 9.20 10.63 8.84
CA GLN A 19 8.15 10.15 9.74
C GLN A 19 7.05 9.38 8.99
N GLN A 20 6.62 9.88 7.83
CA GLN A 20 5.63 9.23 6.97
C GLN A 20 6.16 7.88 6.47
N LEU A 21 7.45 7.84 6.11
CA LEU A 21 8.12 6.60 5.71
C LEU A 21 8.23 5.61 6.89
N LEU A 22 8.60 6.11 8.07
CA LEU A 22 8.77 5.33 9.28
C LEU A 22 7.46 4.67 9.70
N LEU A 23 6.34 5.39 9.72
CA LEU A 23 5.04 4.85 10.11
C LEU A 23 4.64 3.64 9.24
N ARG A 24 4.68 3.79 7.91
CA ARG A 24 4.35 2.70 6.97
C ARG A 24 5.29 1.51 7.14
N THR A 25 6.58 1.78 7.28
CA THR A 25 7.61 0.76 7.52
C THR A 25 7.35 -0.01 8.81
N LEU A 26 7.08 0.68 9.91
CA LEU A 26 6.78 0.06 11.20
C LEU A 26 5.50 -0.77 11.14
N ARG A 27 4.41 -0.24 10.58
CA ARG A 27 3.14 -0.98 10.50
C ARG A 27 3.23 -2.21 9.59
N LEU A 28 4.11 -2.21 8.58
CA LEU A 28 4.37 -3.39 7.73
C LEU A 28 5.19 -4.48 8.42
N ASN A 29 6.04 -4.12 9.38
CA ASN A 29 7.00 -5.02 10.03
C ASN A 29 6.57 -5.46 11.44
N CYS A 30 5.92 -4.59 12.22
CA CYS A 30 5.49 -4.86 13.60
C CYS A 30 4.20 -5.71 13.64
N LEU A 31 4.23 -6.90 13.04
CA LEU A 31 3.04 -7.72 12.77
C LEU A 31 2.52 -8.47 13.99
N THR A 32 3.40 -8.74 14.96
CA THR A 32 3.12 -9.50 16.17
C THR A 32 3.49 -8.71 17.42
N ARG A 33 2.99 -9.16 18.58
CA ARG A 33 3.30 -8.57 19.89
C ARG A 33 4.80 -8.56 20.20
N ASP A 34 5.59 -9.45 19.59
CA ASP A 34 7.02 -9.52 19.86
C ASP A 34 7.78 -8.29 19.34
N TYR A 35 7.15 -7.50 18.45
CA TYR A 35 7.66 -6.20 18.01
C TYR A 35 7.20 -5.03 18.89
N ALA A 36 6.52 -5.28 20.01
CA ALA A 36 5.95 -4.21 20.84
C ALA A 36 7.02 -3.25 21.40
N GLU A 37 8.19 -3.76 21.75
CA GLU A 37 9.30 -2.93 22.25
C GLU A 37 9.86 -2.03 21.13
N LEU A 38 10.00 -2.56 19.91
CA LEU A 38 10.43 -1.77 18.75
C LEU A 38 9.41 -0.68 18.40
N TRP A 39 8.12 -1.03 18.40
CA TRP A 39 7.05 -0.08 18.15
C TRP A 39 7.03 1.03 19.21
N ASP A 40 7.11 0.69 20.50
CA ASP A 40 7.10 1.69 21.58
C ASP A 40 8.33 2.62 21.55
N ALA A 41 9.49 2.09 21.14
CA ALA A 41 10.73 2.84 21.04
C ALA A 41 10.75 3.84 19.88
N LEU A 42 10.07 3.51 18.78
CA LEU A 42 10.04 4.33 17.55
C LEU A 42 8.71 5.06 17.33
N TYR A 43 7.77 4.95 18.28
CA TYR A 43 6.50 5.63 18.18
C TYR A 43 6.66 7.15 18.31
N GLU A 44 6.05 7.87 17.37
CA GLU A 44 5.96 9.33 17.36
C GLU A 44 4.49 9.76 17.43
N LYS A 45 4.21 10.88 18.11
CA LYS A 45 2.82 11.32 18.34
C LYS A 45 2.14 11.73 17.02
N GLU A 46 2.95 12.24 16.11
CA GLU A 46 2.64 12.69 14.75
C GLU A 46 2.02 11.55 13.92
N PHE A 47 2.30 10.28 14.25
CA PHE A 47 1.64 9.12 13.64
C PHE A 47 0.12 9.14 13.80
N THR A 48 -0.43 9.90 14.74
CA THR A 48 -1.88 10.07 14.89
C THR A 48 -2.49 10.87 13.73
N ASN A 49 -1.73 11.81 13.18
CA ASN A 49 -2.20 12.76 12.19
C ASN A 49 -1.90 12.32 10.76
N ASP A 50 -1.00 11.34 10.57
CA ASP A 50 -0.71 10.81 9.24
C ASP A 50 -1.91 10.02 8.69
N SER A 51 -2.04 10.08 7.37
CA SER A 51 -3.15 9.54 6.60
C SER A 51 -2.63 8.95 5.29
N TRP A 52 -3.40 8.03 4.73
CA TRP A 52 -3.21 7.62 3.34
C TRP A 52 -3.29 8.81 2.39
N THR A 53 -2.56 8.75 1.28
CA THR A 53 -2.70 9.69 0.18
C THR A 53 -4.07 9.55 -0.46
N ALA A 54 -4.50 10.56 -1.24
CA ALA A 54 -5.82 10.61 -1.83
C ALA A 54 -6.21 9.31 -2.59
N SER A 55 -5.25 8.63 -3.22
CA SER A 55 -5.47 7.37 -3.95
C SER A 55 -6.00 6.22 -3.09
N PHE A 56 -5.80 6.25 -1.77
CA PHE A 56 -6.21 5.16 -0.87
C PHE A 56 -7.08 5.63 0.30
N GLY A 57 -7.19 6.94 0.53
CA GLY A 57 -7.87 7.50 1.70
C GLY A 57 -9.34 7.12 1.84
N SER A 58 -10.07 6.93 0.73
CA SER A 58 -11.47 6.47 0.74
C SER A 58 -11.61 4.94 0.69
N LEU A 59 -10.52 4.22 0.40
CA LEU A 59 -10.53 2.79 0.12
C LEU A 59 -10.06 1.92 1.29
N LEU A 60 -9.32 2.51 2.23
CA LEU A 60 -8.66 1.80 3.32
C LEU A 60 -9.05 2.37 4.68
N ASP A 61 -8.94 1.52 5.70
CA ASP A 61 -9.00 1.97 7.09
C ASP A 61 -7.90 3.01 7.38
N PRO A 62 -8.12 3.93 8.34
CA PRO A 62 -7.17 5.01 8.63
C PRO A 62 -5.73 4.53 8.88
N LEU A 63 -4.77 5.24 8.28
CA LEU A 63 -3.35 4.95 8.47
C LEU A 63 -2.86 5.35 9.88
N GLY A 64 -3.39 6.43 10.44
CA GLY A 64 -2.90 7.00 11.69
C GLY A 64 -3.09 6.07 12.89
N VAL A 65 -2.12 6.09 13.82
CA VAL A 65 -2.13 5.27 15.03
C VAL A 65 -1.91 6.15 16.27
N SER A 66 -2.95 6.28 17.10
CA SER A 66 -2.89 7.06 18.35
C SER A 66 -2.26 6.31 19.53
N ALA A 67 -2.11 4.99 19.41
CA ALA A 67 -1.63 4.14 20.49
C ALA A 67 -0.10 3.94 20.42
N ARG A 68 0.60 4.48 21.42
CA ARG A 68 2.02 4.18 21.66
C ARG A 68 2.27 2.69 21.94
N LYS A 69 1.35 2.03 22.64
CA LYS A 69 1.44 0.58 22.88
C LYS A 69 0.97 -0.19 21.66
N TRP A 70 1.70 -1.24 21.30
CA TRP A 70 1.29 -2.15 20.22
C TRP A 70 -0.07 -2.80 20.50
N THR A 71 -0.94 -2.84 19.49
CA THR A 71 -2.25 -3.51 19.54
C THR A 71 -2.52 -4.28 18.25
N MET A 72 -3.62 -5.04 18.22
CA MET A 72 -4.06 -5.70 16.98
C MET A 72 -4.42 -4.73 15.85
N LYS A 73 -4.60 -3.43 16.11
CA LYS A 73 -4.81 -2.42 15.06
C LYS A 73 -3.51 -1.81 14.52
N THR A 74 -2.38 -2.05 15.19
CA THR A 74 -1.08 -1.47 14.83
C THR A 74 -0.60 -1.90 13.45
N PRO A 75 -0.57 -3.19 13.07
CA PRO A 75 -0.03 -3.56 11.77
C PRO A 75 -1.02 -3.44 10.61
N LEU A 76 -0.48 -3.26 9.41
CA LEU A 76 -1.21 -3.40 8.14
C LEU A 76 -1.18 -4.86 7.71
N ARG A 77 -2.36 -5.48 7.61
CA ARG A 77 -2.47 -6.95 7.44
C ARG A 77 -3.16 -7.37 6.16
N THR A 78 -4.11 -6.59 5.65
CA THR A 78 -4.80 -6.99 4.42
C THR A 78 -3.80 -6.93 3.26
N ASP A 79 -4.04 -7.75 2.23
CA ASP A 79 -3.18 -7.70 1.04
C ASP A 79 -3.20 -6.28 0.42
N PHE A 80 -4.36 -5.60 0.49
CA PHE A 80 -4.53 -4.26 -0.08
C PHE A 80 -3.78 -3.18 0.70
N GLU A 81 -3.95 -3.11 2.02
CA GLU A 81 -3.23 -2.17 2.89
C GLU A 81 -1.70 -2.30 2.71
N ARG A 82 -1.23 -3.55 2.64
CA ARG A 82 0.20 -3.83 2.50
C ARG A 82 0.72 -3.36 1.14
N ARG A 83 -0.05 -3.57 0.06
CA ARG A 83 0.30 -3.08 -1.27
C ARG A 83 0.31 -1.54 -1.31
N ALA A 84 -0.73 -0.89 -0.79
CA ALA A 84 -0.82 0.56 -0.74
C ALA A 84 0.36 1.17 0.04
N ALA A 85 0.74 0.60 1.18
CA ALA A 85 1.93 1.03 1.92
C ALA A 85 3.21 0.90 1.08
N LEU A 86 3.38 -0.17 0.30
CA LEU A 86 4.55 -0.31 -0.57
C LEU A 86 4.58 0.76 -1.68
N VAL A 87 3.43 1.11 -2.26
CA VAL A 87 3.33 2.19 -3.26
C VAL A 87 3.71 3.54 -2.65
N GLU A 88 3.20 3.85 -1.45
CA GLU A 88 3.53 5.10 -0.77
C GLU A 88 4.97 5.14 -0.28
N ILE A 89 5.54 4.00 0.14
CA ILE A 89 6.98 3.88 0.46
C ILE A 89 7.84 4.15 -0.78
N ASP A 90 7.48 3.61 -1.95
CA ASP A 90 8.18 3.89 -3.20
C ASP A 90 8.15 5.39 -3.54
N ALA A 91 6.99 6.05 -3.39
CA ALA A 91 6.82 7.48 -3.60
C ALA A 91 7.62 8.34 -2.60
N LEU A 92 7.53 8.04 -1.30
CA LEU A 92 8.29 8.72 -0.24
C LEU A 92 9.80 8.57 -0.45
N SER A 93 10.26 7.37 -0.78
CA SER A 93 11.68 7.10 -1.03
C SER A 93 12.19 7.88 -2.23
N ALA A 94 11.41 7.92 -3.32
CA ALA A 94 11.76 8.70 -4.50
C ALA A 94 11.86 10.19 -4.18
N LEU A 95 10.87 10.74 -3.48
CA LEU A 95 10.84 12.14 -3.07
C LEU A 95 12.06 12.47 -2.19
N MET A 96 12.33 11.65 -1.17
CA MET A 96 13.46 11.82 -0.25
C MET A 96 14.82 11.77 -0.95
N LEU A 97 14.94 11.01 -2.05
CA LEU A 97 16.15 10.86 -2.84
C LEU A 97 16.23 11.85 -4.02
N GLY A 98 15.25 12.73 -4.20
CA GLY A 98 15.19 13.68 -5.32
C GLY A 98 14.93 13.01 -6.68
N VAL A 99 14.30 11.83 -6.69
CA VAL A 99 13.85 11.13 -7.89
C VAL A 99 12.42 11.57 -8.21
N THR A 100 12.20 12.13 -9.41
CA THR A 100 10.87 12.59 -9.81
C THR A 100 9.88 11.43 -9.95
N ALA A 101 8.59 11.71 -9.82
CA ALA A 101 7.52 10.71 -10.00
C ALA A 101 7.59 10.00 -11.37
N GLU A 102 7.96 10.71 -12.45
CA GLU A 102 8.14 10.10 -13.77
C GLU A 102 9.35 9.16 -13.83
N HIS A 103 10.45 9.51 -13.17
CA HIS A 103 11.60 8.60 -13.08
C HIS A 103 11.27 7.38 -12.22
N LEU A 104 10.52 7.54 -11.13
CA LEU A 104 10.03 6.42 -10.32
C LEU A 104 9.16 5.46 -11.16
N ALA A 105 8.18 5.99 -11.91
CA ALA A 105 7.35 5.19 -12.80
C ALA A 105 8.18 4.49 -13.88
N LEU A 106 9.17 5.17 -14.46
CA LEU A 106 10.11 4.60 -15.43
C LEU A 106 10.92 3.45 -14.81
N MET A 107 11.44 3.62 -13.60
CA MET A 107 12.18 2.59 -12.87
C MET A 107 11.31 1.38 -12.61
N PHE A 108 10.07 1.57 -12.13
CA PHE A 108 9.10 0.50 -11.93
C PHE A 108 8.90 -0.31 -13.22
N ARG A 109 8.61 0.39 -14.33
CA ARG A 109 8.36 -0.24 -15.63
C ARG A 109 9.57 -1.00 -16.19
N ALA A 110 10.77 -0.45 -16.04
CA ALA A 110 11.99 -1.02 -16.61
C ALA A 110 12.60 -2.13 -15.75
N GLN A 111 12.62 -1.96 -14.43
CA GLN A 111 13.34 -2.84 -13.50
C GLN A 111 12.46 -3.92 -12.88
N PHE A 112 11.14 -3.75 -12.86
CA PHE A 112 10.21 -4.67 -12.21
C PHE A 112 9.15 -5.25 -13.16
N PRO A 113 9.54 -5.78 -14.35
CA PRO A 113 8.57 -6.27 -15.33
C PRO A 113 7.73 -7.45 -14.83
N VAL A 114 8.30 -8.30 -13.95
CA VAL A 114 7.59 -9.43 -13.35
C VAL A 114 6.52 -8.96 -12.37
N LEU A 115 6.86 -8.00 -11.49
CA LEU A 115 5.89 -7.42 -10.56
C LEU A 115 4.77 -6.70 -11.33
N ARG A 116 5.13 -5.93 -12.37
CA ARG A 116 4.16 -5.25 -13.24
C ARG A 116 3.20 -6.23 -13.91
N LYS A 117 3.70 -7.37 -14.41
CA LYS A 117 2.85 -8.45 -14.95
C LYS A 117 1.85 -8.95 -13.90
N TYR A 118 2.30 -9.18 -12.66
CA TYR A 118 1.44 -9.67 -11.59
C TYR A 118 0.36 -8.66 -11.20
N GLU A 119 0.72 -7.40 -11.01
CA GLU A 119 -0.25 -6.36 -10.65
C GLU A 119 -1.26 -6.07 -11.78
N TYR A 120 -0.83 -6.21 -13.04
CA TYR A 120 -1.74 -6.06 -14.18
C TYR A 120 -2.89 -7.09 -14.20
N GLU A 121 -2.72 -8.25 -13.55
CA GLU A 121 -3.75 -9.29 -13.45
C GLU A 121 -4.14 -9.55 -11.99
N MET A 122 -4.21 -8.47 -11.20
CA MET A 122 -4.59 -8.44 -9.78
C MET A 122 -5.81 -7.55 -9.56
N TYR A 123 -6.60 -7.89 -8.53
CA TYR A 123 -7.73 -7.14 -8.03
C TYR A 123 -7.84 -7.26 -6.50
N PHE A 124 -8.54 -6.31 -5.86
CA PHE A 124 -8.84 -6.35 -4.43
C PHE A 124 -10.34 -6.18 -4.17
N ASP A 125 -10.84 -6.90 -3.16
CA ASP A 125 -12.19 -6.73 -2.63
C ASP A 125 -12.22 -5.65 -1.53
N TRP A 126 -13.42 -5.25 -1.08
CA TRP A 126 -13.64 -4.27 -0.02
C TRP A 126 -12.95 -4.63 1.30
N ASN A 127 -12.80 -5.93 1.59
CA ASN A 127 -12.11 -6.39 2.80
C ASN A 127 -10.57 -6.44 2.63
N GLY A 128 -10.05 -5.93 1.51
CA GLY A 128 -8.63 -5.92 1.18
C GLY A 128 -8.04 -7.28 0.81
N ARG A 129 -8.89 -8.26 0.45
CA ARG A 129 -8.46 -9.59 -0.04
C ARG A 129 -8.06 -9.48 -1.50
N LYS A 130 -6.93 -10.08 -1.84
CA LYS A 130 -6.37 -10.08 -3.19
C LYS A 130 -6.85 -11.27 -4.02
N ILE A 131 -7.20 -11.01 -5.28
CA ILE A 131 -7.43 -12.03 -6.31
C ILE A 131 -6.47 -11.75 -7.47
N ALA A 132 -5.61 -12.70 -7.83
CA ALA A 132 -4.65 -12.56 -8.92
C ALA A 132 -4.59 -13.80 -9.83
N LYS A 133 -4.25 -13.61 -11.10
CA LYS A 133 -4.17 -14.71 -12.06
C LYS A 133 -2.95 -15.61 -11.84
N ASP A 134 -1.79 -15.00 -11.62
CA ASP A 134 -0.53 -15.73 -11.48
C ASP A 134 -0.41 -16.30 -10.07
N HIS A 135 -0.13 -17.60 -9.97
CA HIS A 135 -0.04 -18.32 -8.70
C HIS A 135 0.97 -17.72 -7.71
N HIS A 136 2.05 -17.10 -8.19
CA HIS A 136 3.04 -16.44 -7.34
C HIS A 136 2.52 -15.14 -6.69
N ALA A 137 1.40 -14.61 -7.19
CA ALA A 137 0.81 -13.36 -6.73
C ALA A 137 -0.55 -13.55 -6.05
N GLN A 138 -1.06 -14.78 -5.95
CA GLN A 138 -2.37 -15.08 -5.37
C GLN A 138 -2.51 -14.59 -3.93
N GLY A 139 -3.73 -14.22 -3.54
CA GLY A 139 -4.06 -13.91 -2.15
C GLY A 139 -3.98 -15.15 -1.26
N VAL A 140 -3.79 -14.94 0.04
CA VAL A 140 -3.58 -16.04 1.02
C VAL A 140 -4.73 -17.06 1.02
N HIS A 141 -5.96 -16.59 0.79
CA HIS A 141 -7.17 -17.41 0.81
C HIS A 141 -7.74 -17.66 -0.59
N GLN A 142 -6.99 -17.32 -1.63
CA GLN A 142 -7.47 -17.44 -3.00
C GLN A 142 -7.55 -18.91 -3.43
N GLN A 143 -8.71 -19.32 -3.93
CA GLN A 143 -8.89 -20.63 -4.53
C GLN A 143 -8.51 -20.63 -6.01
N LYS A 144 -8.27 -21.83 -6.55
CA LYS A 144 -7.74 -22.06 -7.90
C LYS A 144 -8.53 -21.33 -9.00
N ASP A 145 -9.86 -21.30 -8.90
CA ASP A 145 -10.74 -20.75 -9.93
C ASP A 145 -11.24 -19.33 -9.65
N ASP A 146 -10.87 -18.72 -8.52
CA ASP A 146 -11.34 -17.38 -8.10
C ASP A 146 -11.10 -16.30 -9.15
N TYR A 147 -9.93 -16.31 -9.78
CA TYR A 147 -9.63 -15.33 -10.83
C TYR A 147 -10.57 -15.52 -12.03
N LYS A 148 -10.88 -16.77 -12.41
CA LYS A 148 -11.81 -17.04 -13.51
C LYS A 148 -13.24 -16.61 -13.14
N LEU A 149 -13.67 -16.92 -11.92
CA LEU A 149 -14.99 -16.51 -11.43
C LEU A 149 -15.11 -14.98 -11.36
N LEU A 150 -14.04 -14.28 -10.96
CA LEU A 150 -13.99 -12.82 -10.99
C LEU A 150 -14.11 -12.28 -12.42
N GLN A 151 -13.42 -12.87 -13.39
CA GLN A 151 -13.54 -12.47 -14.79
C GLN A 151 -14.94 -12.74 -15.34
N ALA A 152 -15.56 -13.88 -15.00
CA ALA A 152 -16.94 -14.19 -15.36
C ALA A 152 -17.89 -13.13 -14.78
N TRP A 153 -17.75 -12.80 -13.49
CA TRP A 153 -18.54 -11.74 -12.85
C TRP A 153 -18.37 -10.38 -13.54
N MET A 154 -17.15 -9.95 -13.86
CA MET A 154 -16.87 -8.69 -14.56
C MET A 154 -17.46 -8.65 -15.98
N ASN A 155 -17.68 -9.81 -16.60
CA ASN A 155 -18.30 -9.94 -17.92
C ASN A 155 -19.83 -10.07 -17.86
N GLY A 156 -20.43 -10.02 -16.66
CA GLY A 156 -21.87 -10.26 -16.47
C GLY A 156 -22.29 -11.73 -16.62
N GLU A 157 -21.34 -12.66 -16.47
CA GLU A 157 -21.56 -14.11 -16.56
C GLU A 157 -21.75 -14.74 -15.16
N GLU A 158 -22.12 -16.02 -15.12
CA GLU A 158 -22.28 -16.77 -13.88
C GLU A 158 -20.94 -16.90 -13.13
N CYS A 159 -20.91 -16.41 -11.88
CA CYS A 159 -19.69 -16.33 -11.07
C CYS A 159 -19.66 -17.31 -9.88
N GLY A 160 -20.56 -18.28 -9.86
CA GLY A 160 -20.62 -19.31 -8.81
C GLY A 160 -20.69 -18.73 -7.40
N ASP A 161 -19.80 -19.20 -6.52
CA ASP A 161 -19.74 -18.84 -5.09
C ASP A 161 -18.84 -17.61 -4.81
N LEU A 162 -18.36 -16.91 -5.85
CA LEU A 162 -17.38 -15.82 -5.69
C LEU A 162 -17.83 -14.78 -4.66
N LEU A 163 -19.08 -14.33 -4.76
CA LEU A 163 -19.63 -13.27 -3.91
C LEU A 163 -19.99 -13.74 -2.49
N GLU A 164 -19.96 -15.06 -2.23
CA GLU A 164 -20.02 -15.58 -0.86
C GLU A 164 -18.67 -15.45 -0.15
N ARG A 165 -17.57 -15.34 -0.91
CA ARG A 165 -16.19 -15.33 -0.40
C ARG A 165 -15.50 -13.98 -0.53
N TYR A 166 -15.94 -13.12 -1.44
CA TYR A 166 -15.41 -11.79 -1.65
C TYR A 166 -16.50 -10.75 -1.69
N THR A 167 -16.20 -9.55 -1.19
CA THR A 167 -17.14 -8.44 -1.12
C THR A 167 -16.68 -7.35 -2.09
N PRO A 168 -17.37 -7.09 -3.22
CA PRO A 168 -17.04 -5.96 -4.06
C PRO A 168 -17.24 -4.63 -3.29
N PHE A 169 -16.52 -3.60 -3.72
CA PHE A 169 -16.82 -2.23 -3.35
C PHE A 169 -18.23 -1.88 -3.81
N ALA A 170 -18.92 -1.04 -3.04
CA ALA A 170 -20.20 -0.49 -3.45
C ALA A 170 -20.01 0.49 -4.63
N PRO A 171 -21.06 0.74 -5.44
CA PRO A 171 -21.05 1.83 -6.41
C PRO A 171 -20.63 3.16 -5.77
N ASP A 172 -19.90 3.97 -6.53
CA ASP A 172 -19.41 5.28 -6.13
C ASP A 172 -19.49 6.27 -7.31
N ASP A 173 -18.87 7.44 -7.19
CA ASP A 173 -18.91 8.49 -8.20
C ASP A 173 -18.29 8.05 -9.55
N ASP A 174 -17.37 7.08 -9.53
CA ASP A 174 -16.64 6.57 -10.71
C ASP A 174 -17.18 5.21 -11.20
N HIS A 175 -17.99 4.52 -10.39
CA HIS A 175 -18.49 3.17 -10.69
C HIS A 175 -20.01 3.08 -10.47
N GLU A 176 -20.78 2.92 -11.55
CA GLU A 176 -22.25 2.76 -11.50
C GLU A 176 -22.70 1.43 -10.86
N GLU A 177 -21.83 0.42 -10.89
CA GLU A 177 -22.08 -0.93 -10.37
C GLU A 177 -21.06 -1.28 -9.29
N PRO A 178 -21.32 -2.30 -8.45
CA PRO A 178 -20.31 -2.82 -7.54
C PRO A 178 -19.05 -3.20 -8.31
N TRP A 179 -17.87 -3.05 -7.69
CA TRP A 179 -16.61 -3.21 -8.39
C TRP A 179 -15.52 -3.86 -7.52
N PHE A 180 -14.46 -4.36 -8.15
CA PHE A 180 -13.25 -4.77 -7.44
C PHE A 180 -12.13 -3.81 -7.81
N TYR A 181 -11.33 -3.41 -6.83
CA TYR A 181 -10.26 -2.45 -7.07
C TYR A 181 -9.21 -3.01 -8.02
N LYS A 182 -9.04 -2.33 -9.16
CA LYS A 182 -8.00 -2.62 -10.15
C LYS A 182 -6.80 -1.70 -9.89
N PRO A 183 -5.63 -2.24 -9.53
CA PRO A 183 -4.49 -1.39 -9.27
C PRO A 183 -3.87 -0.80 -10.54
N ASP A 184 -3.42 0.45 -10.42
CA ASP A 184 -2.54 1.11 -11.39
C ASP A 184 -1.36 1.74 -10.63
N ARG A 185 -0.30 0.96 -10.44
CA ARG A 185 0.86 1.40 -9.66
C ARG A 185 1.51 2.66 -10.22
N GLU A 186 1.54 2.83 -11.54
CA GLU A 186 2.16 4.01 -12.14
C GLU A 186 1.35 5.27 -11.83
N ALA A 187 0.01 5.19 -11.86
CA ALA A 187 -0.86 6.29 -11.47
C ALA A 187 -0.83 6.55 -9.96
N GLU A 188 -0.92 5.49 -9.15
CA GLU A 188 -0.92 5.58 -7.69
C GLU A 188 0.40 6.17 -7.15
N MET A 189 1.57 5.75 -7.69
CA MET A 189 2.86 6.33 -7.29
C MET A 189 2.95 7.83 -7.61
N ARG A 190 2.44 8.26 -8.77
CA ARG A 190 2.43 9.69 -9.14
C ARG A 190 1.53 10.49 -8.22
N ALA A 191 0.34 9.99 -7.93
CA ALA A 191 -0.61 10.63 -7.04
C ALA A 191 -0.04 10.72 -5.61
N ALA A 192 0.49 9.63 -5.08
CA ALA A 192 1.13 9.60 -3.77
C ALA A 192 2.33 10.57 -3.69
N TYR A 193 3.17 10.60 -4.72
CA TYR A 193 4.29 11.53 -4.79
C TYR A 193 3.82 12.99 -4.72
N ALA A 194 2.84 13.36 -5.54
CA ALA A 194 2.30 14.72 -5.57
C ALA A 194 1.66 15.13 -4.24
N ASP A 195 0.93 14.21 -3.60
CA ASP A 195 0.31 14.40 -2.30
C ASP A 195 1.37 14.67 -1.21
N PHE A 196 2.42 13.84 -1.12
CA PHE A 196 3.50 14.08 -0.16
C PHE A 196 4.29 15.35 -0.46
N GLU A 197 4.56 15.66 -1.73
CA GLU A 197 5.21 16.92 -2.11
C GLU A 197 4.40 18.13 -1.64
N GLN A 198 3.07 18.07 -1.78
CA GLN A 198 2.17 19.12 -1.28
C GLN A 198 2.16 19.23 0.24
N ARG A 199 2.09 18.11 0.98
CA ARG A 199 2.16 18.11 2.45
C ARG A 199 3.44 18.78 2.95
N LEU A 200 4.57 18.41 2.35
CA LEU A 200 5.86 19.01 2.68
C LEU A 200 5.97 20.50 2.34
N ALA A 201 5.35 20.93 1.25
CA ALA A 201 5.30 22.35 0.89
C ALA A 201 4.43 23.17 1.86
N THR A 202 3.42 22.55 2.47
CA THR A 202 2.48 23.20 3.40
C THR A 202 2.87 23.03 4.88
N GLY A 203 3.82 22.14 5.19
CA GLY A 203 4.29 21.87 6.54
C GLY A 203 3.38 20.92 7.32
N GLU A 204 2.58 20.11 6.62
CA GLU A 204 1.76 19.01 7.16
C GLU A 204 2.54 17.70 7.20
#